data_AF-A0AAE3ZXW3-F1
#
_entry.id   AF-A0AAE3ZXW3-F1
#
_cell.length_a   1.000
_cell.length_b   1.000
_cell.length_c   1.000
_cell.angle_alpha   90.00
_cell.angle_beta   90.00
_cell.angle_gamma   90.00
#
_symmetry.space_group_name_H-M   'P 1'
#
loop_
_entity.id
_entity.type
_entity.pdbx_description
1 polymer ?
#
loop_
_entity_poly.entity_id
_entity_poly.type
_entity_poly.pdbx_seq_one_letter_code
_entity_poly.pdbx_strand_id
1 'polypeptide(L)'
;MRHEGLLGATFADGGVGAAYAAGKVLVVRVGDRELEPDEYHARPDTEITGWAHVCSCGWHGTHWRRATGPGDQDLPARRVWSAHPSPPMDTIDLISGHEYADHIAPIREGLLASLLRLAGDHVLTAVGRARELGASWSDIGAATGLTPEDAHARWQHAPIQLVTPRHGAQLAALARLCTPA
;
A
#
# COMPACT_ATOMS: atom_id res chain seq x y z
N MET A 1 -11.79 2.10 -9.36
CA MET A 1 -11.02 2.49 -8.17
C MET A 1 -9.65 1.83 -8.26
N ARG A 2 -8.56 2.49 -7.85
CA ARG A 2 -7.22 1.86 -7.76
C ARG A 2 -7.12 1.15 -6.40
N HIS A 3 -6.33 0.08 -6.33
CA HIS A 3 -6.02 -0.63 -5.08
C HIS A 3 -4.51 -0.57 -4.87
N GLU A 4 -4.08 0.49 -4.20
CA GLU A 4 -2.69 0.73 -3.84
C GLU A 4 -2.57 0.57 -2.33
N GLY A 5 -1.74 -0.39 -1.91
CA GLY A 5 -1.53 -0.76 -0.53
C GLY A 5 -0.34 -0.02 0.09
N LEU A 6 -0.47 0.35 1.35
CA LEU A 6 0.59 0.97 2.14
C LEU A 6 0.54 0.42 3.57
N LEU A 7 1.68 0.04 4.12
CA LEU A 7 1.85 -0.10 5.56
C LEU A 7 2.03 1.30 6.17
N GLY A 8 0.97 1.83 6.78
CA GLY A 8 0.94 3.19 7.31
C GLY A 8 1.01 3.26 8.83
N ALA A 9 1.65 4.31 9.36
CA ALA A 9 1.53 4.67 10.78
C ALA A 9 0.13 5.23 11.06
N THR A 10 -0.51 4.78 12.13
CA THR A 10 -1.88 5.20 12.48
C THR A 10 -1.89 6.17 13.64
N PHE A 11 -2.93 7.02 13.67
CA PHE A 11 -3.15 8.03 14.71
C PHE A 11 -4.54 7.85 15.35
N ALA A 12 -4.72 8.40 16.56
CA ALA A 12 -5.95 8.24 17.35
C ALA A 12 -7.21 8.79 16.67
N ASP A 13 -7.06 9.78 15.79
CA ASP A 13 -8.12 10.41 15.01
C ASP A 13 -8.40 9.70 13.67
N GLY A 14 -7.79 8.53 13.43
CA GLY A 14 -7.89 7.81 12.17
C GLY A 14 -6.98 8.37 11.08
N GLY A 15 -6.02 9.24 11.42
CA GLY A 15 -4.95 9.63 10.51
C GLY A 15 -4.10 8.43 10.09
N VAL A 16 -3.61 8.42 8.85
CA VAL A 16 -2.61 7.46 8.37
C VAL A 16 -1.45 8.18 7.71
N GLY A 17 -0.24 7.85 8.15
CA GLY A 17 1.01 8.41 7.66
C GLY A 17 1.81 7.44 6.80
N ALA A 18 2.48 7.96 5.77
CA ALA A 18 3.17 7.17 4.75
C ALA A 18 4.69 7.34 4.68
N ALA A 19 5.21 8.43 5.25
CA ALA A 19 6.64 8.75 5.16
C ALA A 19 7.15 9.39 6.45
N TYR A 20 8.43 9.18 6.75
CA TYR A 20 9.06 9.56 8.01
C TYR A 20 10.26 10.48 7.75
N ALA A 21 10.35 11.61 8.46
CA ALA A 21 11.55 12.46 8.47
C ALA A 21 11.60 13.33 9.73
N ALA A 22 12.80 13.49 10.30
CA ALA A 22 13.07 14.39 11.42
C ALA A 22 12.09 14.26 12.61
N GLY A 23 11.81 13.03 13.04
CA GLY A 23 10.88 12.76 14.16
C GLY A 23 9.41 13.04 13.84
N LYS A 24 9.07 13.18 12.55
CA LYS A 24 7.70 13.43 12.09
C LYS A 24 7.29 12.39 11.06
N VAL A 25 5.98 12.25 10.92
CA VAL A 25 5.31 11.43 9.90
C VAL A 25 4.45 12.33 9.02
N LEU A 26 4.55 12.18 7.71
CA LEU A 26 3.65 12.82 6.75
C LEU A 26 2.30 12.08 6.74
N VAL A 27 1.24 12.76 7.15
CA VAL A 27 -0.13 12.28 7.09
C VAL A 27 -0.66 12.44 5.67
N VAL A 28 -1.20 11.36 5.11
CA VAL A 28 -1.72 11.29 3.73
C VAL A 28 -3.19 10.84 3.68
N ARG A 29 -3.77 10.49 4.83
CA ARG A 29 -5.16 10.05 4.96
C ARG A 29 -5.73 10.45 6.32
N VAL A 30 -7.03 10.72 6.37
CA VAL A 30 -7.80 10.83 7.62
C VAL A 30 -9.13 10.09 7.44
N GLY A 31 -9.36 9.07 8.27
CA GLY A 31 -10.50 8.16 8.12
C GLY A 31 -10.47 7.48 6.75
N ASP A 32 -11.60 7.47 6.04
CA ASP A 32 -11.68 6.88 4.70
C ASP A 32 -11.18 7.81 3.58
N ARG A 33 -10.84 9.05 3.90
CA ARG A 33 -10.47 10.07 2.91
C ARG A 33 -8.96 10.16 2.74
N GLU A 34 -8.51 9.94 1.51
CA GLU A 34 -7.16 10.26 1.10
C GLU A 34 -7.00 11.78 0.93
N LEU A 35 -5.87 12.32 1.40
CA LEU A 35 -5.55 13.74 1.30
C LEU A 35 -4.95 14.04 -0.08
N GLU A 36 -5.24 15.23 -0.60
CA GLU A 36 -4.51 15.78 -1.75
C GLU A 36 -3.14 16.33 -1.30
N PRO A 37 -2.16 16.45 -2.22
CA PRO A 37 -0.79 16.84 -1.87
C PRO A 37 -0.63 18.17 -1.10
N ASP A 38 -1.53 19.11 -1.29
CA ASP A 38 -1.59 20.41 -0.61
C ASP A 38 -2.24 20.34 0.78
N GLU A 39 -2.98 19.26 1.07
CA GLU A 39 -3.56 18.97 2.38
C GLU A 39 -2.63 18.15 3.28
N TYR A 40 -1.51 17.65 2.73
CA TYR A 40 -0.52 16.90 3.50
C TYR A 40 0.05 17.76 4.63
N HIS A 41 0.20 17.15 5.79
CA HIS A 41 0.79 17.77 6.96
C HIS A 41 1.64 16.76 7.72
N ALA A 42 2.59 17.25 8.50
CA ALA A 42 3.48 16.41 9.30
C ALA A 42 3.06 16.43 10.77
N ARG A 43 3.05 15.26 11.41
CA ARG A 43 2.79 15.10 12.85
C ARG A 43 3.99 14.50 13.56
N PRO A 44 4.21 14.80 14.84
CA PRO A 44 5.22 14.13 15.65
C PRO A 44 5.03 12.61 15.65
N ASP A 45 6.12 11.86 15.60
CA ASP A 45 6.07 10.40 15.71
C ASP A 45 5.61 9.89 17.09
N THR A 46 5.66 10.74 18.11
CA THR A 46 5.14 10.45 19.45
C THR A 46 3.62 10.30 19.47
N GLU A 47 2.91 10.78 18.45
CA GLU A 47 1.47 10.63 18.31
C GLU A 47 1.03 9.32 17.63
N ILE A 48 1.97 8.52 17.12
CA ILE A 48 1.68 7.24 16.47
C ILE A 48 1.07 6.27 17.48
N THR A 49 -0.14 5.79 17.20
CA THR A 49 -0.84 4.78 18.01
C THR A 49 -0.54 3.34 17.59
N GLY A 50 -0.01 3.15 16.37
CA GLY A 50 0.23 1.85 15.79
C GLY A 50 0.51 1.88 14.30
N TRP A 51 0.28 0.75 13.65
CA TRP A 51 0.41 0.57 12.21
C TRP A 51 -0.70 -0.33 11.68
N ALA A 52 -1.09 -0.10 10.43
CA ALA A 52 -2.01 -0.96 9.71
C ALA A 52 -1.69 -0.91 8.22
N HIS A 53 -1.94 -2.01 7.52
CA HIS A 53 -1.96 -1.96 6.07
C HIS A 53 -3.26 -1.32 5.61
N VAL A 54 -3.19 -0.33 4.71
CA VAL A 54 -4.35 0.38 4.19
C VAL A 54 -4.33 0.37 2.67
N CYS A 55 -5.50 0.44 2.05
CA CYS A 55 -5.67 0.50 0.61
C CYS A 55 -6.33 1.81 0.20
N SER A 56 -5.93 2.38 -0.93
CA SER A 56 -6.56 3.59 -1.49
C SER A 56 -8.07 3.43 -1.79
N CYS A 57 -8.59 2.21 -1.81
CA CYS A 57 -10.04 1.95 -1.92
C CYS A 57 -10.83 2.13 -0.61
N GLY A 58 -10.19 2.44 0.52
CA GLY A 58 -10.85 2.50 1.84
C GLY A 58 -10.72 1.26 2.69
N TRP A 59 -10.17 0.16 2.16
CA TRP A 59 -9.94 -1.03 2.96
C TRP A 59 -8.81 -0.81 3.96
N HIS A 60 -9.05 -1.17 5.22
CA HIS A 60 -8.07 -1.15 6.29
C HIS A 60 -7.89 -2.57 6.84
N GLY A 61 -6.64 -3.00 6.93
CA GLY A 61 -6.27 -4.22 7.62
C GLY A 61 -6.33 -4.07 9.13
N THR A 62 -6.00 -5.16 9.80
CA THR A 62 -5.87 -5.23 11.25
C THR A 62 -4.92 -4.14 11.76
N HIS A 63 -5.38 -3.40 12.77
CA HIS A 63 -4.53 -2.46 13.50
C HIS A 63 -3.61 -3.18 14.49
N TRP A 64 -2.31 -2.85 14.41
CA TRP A 64 -1.27 -3.27 15.35
C TRP A 64 -0.87 -2.09 16.22
N ARG A 65 -1.03 -2.23 17.53
CA ARG A 65 -0.77 -1.14 18.47
C ARG A 65 0.73 -0.96 18.70
N ARG A 66 1.18 0.30 18.75
CA ARG A 66 2.54 0.64 19.17
C ARG A 66 2.66 0.47 20.69
N ALA A 67 3.60 -0.36 21.11
CA ALA A 67 3.90 -0.57 22.52
C ALA A 67 4.77 0.58 23.07
N THR A 68 4.61 0.90 24.35
CA THR A 68 5.31 2.00 25.03
C THR A 68 6.78 1.70 25.31
N GLY A 69 7.13 0.43 25.51
CA GLY A 69 8.48 -0.04 25.74
C GLY A 69 8.69 -1.48 25.25
N PRO A 70 9.94 -1.96 25.20
CA PRO A 70 10.25 -3.31 24.74
C PRO A 70 9.61 -4.38 25.64
N GLY A 71 9.43 -4.10 26.93
CA GLY A 71 8.76 -4.99 27.88
C GLY A 71 7.24 -5.13 27.66
N ASP A 72 6.63 -4.23 26.90
CA ASP A 72 5.19 -4.25 26.58
C ASP A 72 4.89 -4.91 25.23
N GLN A 73 5.92 -5.41 24.53
CA GLN A 73 5.77 -6.12 23.26
C GLN A 73 5.04 -7.44 23.47
N ASP A 74 4.00 -7.66 22.65
CA ASP A 74 3.15 -8.84 22.70
C ASP A 74 2.54 -9.05 21.31
N LEU A 75 3.23 -9.82 20.49
CA LEU A 75 2.83 -10.07 19.10
C LEU A 75 1.47 -10.78 19.00
N PRO A 76 1.15 -11.80 19.84
CA PRO A 76 -0.19 -12.37 19.88
C PRO A 76 -1.30 -11.35 20.17
N ALA A 77 -1.06 -10.39 21.05
CA ALA A 77 -1.99 -9.28 21.31
C ALA A 77 -1.85 -8.10 20.32
N ARG A 78 -1.08 -8.28 19.24
CA ARG A 78 -0.84 -7.28 18.19
C ARG A 78 -0.23 -5.98 18.72
N ARG A 79 0.67 -6.09 19.70
CA ARG A 79 1.46 -4.99 20.26
C ARG A 79 2.92 -5.13 19.86
N VAL A 80 3.44 -4.12 19.17
CA VAL A 80 4.81 -4.11 18.66
C VAL A 80 5.54 -2.89 19.22
N TRP A 81 6.71 -3.11 19.81
CA TRP A 81 7.56 -2.02 20.23
C TRP A 81 8.48 -1.59 19.06
N SER A 82 8.68 -0.28 18.92
CA SER A 82 9.68 0.26 17.99
C SER A 82 10.28 1.53 18.56
N ALA A 83 11.61 1.59 18.61
CA ALA A 83 12.35 2.82 18.86
C ALA A 83 12.24 3.81 17.70
N HIS A 84 11.84 3.34 16.51
CA HIS A 84 11.62 4.15 15.32
C HIS A 84 10.13 4.38 15.07
N PRO A 85 9.77 5.40 14.27
CA PRO A 85 8.39 5.64 13.90
C PRO A 85 7.82 4.56 12.96
N SER A 86 8.69 3.85 12.23
CA SER A 86 8.33 2.67 11.45
C SER A 86 8.28 1.43 12.34
N PRO A 87 7.48 0.40 11.98
CA PRO A 87 7.56 -0.87 12.66
C PRO A 87 8.92 -1.54 12.41
N PRO A 88 9.40 -2.41 13.31
CA PRO A 88 10.59 -3.22 13.10
C PRO A 88 10.48 -4.08 11.84
N MET A 89 11.56 -4.23 11.09
CA MET A 89 11.57 -4.94 9.80
C MET A 89 11.05 -6.38 9.90
N ASP A 90 11.38 -7.09 10.98
CA ASP A 90 10.94 -8.46 11.26
C ASP A 90 9.45 -8.59 11.61
N THR A 91 8.77 -7.47 11.85
CA THR A 91 7.32 -7.44 12.10
C THR A 91 6.51 -6.95 10.89
N ILE A 92 7.17 -6.45 9.84
CA ILE A 92 6.47 -5.90 8.66
C ILE A 92 5.57 -6.94 8.02
N ASP A 93 6.04 -8.18 7.86
CA ASP A 93 5.23 -9.26 7.27
C ASP A 93 4.07 -9.67 8.17
N LEU A 94 4.21 -9.56 9.49
CA LEU A 94 3.12 -9.82 10.44
C LEU A 94 2.04 -8.73 10.39
N ILE A 95 2.46 -7.47 10.25
CA ILE A 95 1.55 -6.31 10.22
C ILE A 95 0.90 -6.17 8.84
N SER A 96 1.68 -6.34 7.77
CA SER A 96 1.21 -6.25 6.39
C SER A 96 0.38 -7.48 6.02
N GLY A 97 0.78 -8.66 6.52
CA GLY A 97 0.01 -9.89 6.56
C GLY A 97 -0.52 -10.40 5.21
N HIS A 98 -1.17 -11.57 5.25
CA HIS A 98 -1.95 -12.07 4.12
C HIS A 98 -3.21 -11.22 3.86
N GLU A 99 -3.65 -10.42 4.83
CA GLU A 99 -4.93 -9.68 4.74
C GLU A 99 -5.00 -8.76 3.51
N TYR A 100 -3.89 -8.10 3.14
CA TYR A 100 -3.88 -7.29 1.92
C TYR A 100 -3.96 -8.15 0.65
N ALA A 101 -3.24 -9.28 0.62
CA ALA A 101 -3.30 -10.22 -0.49
C ALA A 101 -4.73 -10.77 -0.68
N ASP A 102 -5.40 -11.11 0.42
CA ASP A 102 -6.80 -11.55 0.44
C ASP A 102 -7.75 -10.43 -0.02
N HIS A 103 -7.48 -9.18 0.40
CA HIS A 103 -8.25 -8.02 -0.01
C HIS A 103 -8.18 -7.80 -1.53
N ILE A 104 -6.99 -7.89 -2.14
CA ILE A 104 -6.83 -7.62 -3.58
C ILE A 104 -7.16 -8.82 -4.47
N ALA A 105 -7.22 -10.04 -3.93
CA ALA A 105 -7.43 -11.26 -4.69
C ALA A 105 -8.73 -11.23 -5.54
N PRO A 106 -9.91 -10.89 -5.00
CA PRO A 106 -11.15 -10.81 -5.79
C PRO A 106 -11.08 -9.78 -6.93
N ILE A 107 -10.37 -8.67 -6.73
CA ILE A 107 -10.20 -7.63 -7.75
C ILE A 107 -9.28 -8.13 -8.87
N ARG A 108 -8.17 -8.76 -8.50
CA ARG A 108 -7.24 -9.39 -9.45
C ARG A 108 -7.96 -10.47 -10.27
N GLU A 109 -8.72 -11.35 -9.62
CA GLU A 109 -9.48 -12.41 -10.26
C GLU A 109 -10.55 -11.86 -11.21
N GLY A 110 -11.27 -10.81 -10.81
CA GLY A 110 -12.22 -10.12 -11.66
C GLY A 110 -11.59 -9.52 -12.92
N LEU A 111 -10.39 -8.94 -12.79
CA LEU A 111 -9.62 -8.45 -13.94
C LEU A 111 -9.20 -9.60 -14.87
N LEU A 112 -8.64 -10.68 -14.32
CA LEU A 112 -8.24 -11.87 -15.08
C LEU A 112 -9.42 -12.46 -15.86
N ALA A 113 -10.57 -12.65 -15.20
CA ALA A 113 -11.79 -13.16 -15.81
C ALA A 113 -12.36 -12.25 -16.93
N SER A 114 -11.97 -10.98 -16.95
CA SER A 114 -12.39 -10.02 -17.98
C SER A 114 -11.51 -10.03 -19.23
N LEU A 115 -10.26 -10.54 -19.15
CA LEU A 115 -9.25 -10.34 -20.19
C LEU A 115 -9.67 -10.83 -21.58
N LEU A 116 -10.33 -12.00 -21.66
CA LEU A 116 -10.81 -12.57 -22.93
C LEU A 116 -11.90 -11.72 -23.62
N ARG A 117 -12.58 -10.85 -22.88
CA ARG A 117 -13.66 -10.00 -23.40
C ARG A 117 -13.19 -8.59 -23.76
N LEU A 118 -11.96 -8.24 -23.42
CA LEU A 118 -11.38 -6.93 -23.69
C LEU A 118 -10.57 -6.96 -24.99
N ALA A 119 -10.48 -5.81 -25.64
CA ALA A 119 -9.72 -5.63 -26.88
C ALA A 119 -8.93 -4.33 -26.87
N GLY A 120 -7.92 -4.23 -27.73
CA GLY A 120 -7.09 -3.03 -27.89
C GLY A 120 -6.47 -2.56 -26.58
N ASP A 121 -6.50 -1.25 -26.34
CA ASP A 121 -5.87 -0.63 -25.17
C ASP A 121 -6.51 -1.07 -23.84
N HIS A 122 -7.77 -1.53 -23.86
CA HIS A 122 -8.45 -1.98 -22.65
C HIS A 122 -7.85 -3.28 -22.11
N VAL A 123 -7.49 -4.24 -22.98
CA VAL A 123 -6.83 -5.47 -22.52
C VAL A 123 -5.42 -5.16 -22.01
N LEU A 124 -4.69 -4.26 -22.67
CA LEU A 124 -3.36 -3.85 -22.23
C LEU A 124 -3.42 -3.17 -20.85
N THR A 125 -4.39 -2.29 -20.64
CA THR A 125 -4.62 -1.64 -19.33
C THR A 125 -5.02 -2.65 -18.26
N ALA A 126 -5.88 -3.62 -18.58
CA ALA A 126 -6.31 -4.64 -17.63
C ALA A 126 -5.17 -5.59 -17.26
N VAL A 127 -4.31 -5.98 -18.21
CA VAL A 127 -3.09 -6.75 -17.93
C VAL A 127 -2.16 -5.95 -17.02
N GLY A 128 -1.92 -4.67 -17.31
CA GLY A 128 -1.11 -3.79 -16.47
C GLY A 128 -1.61 -3.75 -15.02
N ARG A 129 -2.93 -3.54 -14.84
CA ARG A 129 -3.56 -3.55 -13.50
C ARG A 129 -3.51 -4.92 -12.82
N ALA A 130 -3.73 -6.01 -13.55
CA ALA A 130 -3.61 -7.34 -12.98
C ALA A 130 -2.18 -7.60 -12.47
N ARG A 131 -1.17 -7.17 -13.24
CA ARG A 131 0.24 -7.22 -12.83
C ARG A 131 0.53 -6.37 -11.60
N GLU A 132 -0.03 -5.15 -11.51
CA GLU A 132 0.07 -4.28 -10.32
C GLU A 132 -0.51 -4.95 -9.06
N LEU A 133 -1.54 -5.78 -9.21
CA LEU A 133 -2.15 -6.57 -8.13
C LEU A 133 -1.46 -7.93 -7.90
N GLY A 134 -0.27 -8.12 -8.48
CA GLY A 134 0.57 -9.30 -8.28
C GLY A 134 0.25 -10.50 -9.16
N ALA A 135 -0.57 -10.36 -10.22
CA ALA A 135 -0.77 -11.46 -11.16
C ALA A 135 0.54 -11.84 -11.86
N SER A 136 0.83 -13.13 -11.91
CA SER A 136 1.94 -13.68 -12.68
C SER A 136 1.58 -13.79 -14.16
N TRP A 137 2.60 -13.97 -15.02
CA TRP A 137 2.35 -14.31 -16.43
C TRP A 137 1.63 -15.65 -16.60
N SER A 138 1.80 -16.57 -15.64
CA SER A 138 1.05 -17.82 -15.60
C SER A 138 -0.44 -17.57 -15.37
N ASP A 139 -0.81 -16.69 -14.44
CA ASP A 139 -2.22 -16.35 -14.17
C ASP A 139 -2.86 -15.69 -15.40
N ILE A 140 -2.13 -14.78 -16.04
CA ILE A 140 -2.58 -14.08 -17.26
C ILE A 140 -2.71 -15.05 -18.44
N GLY A 141 -1.72 -15.93 -18.63
CA GLY A 141 -1.76 -16.99 -19.65
C GLY A 141 -2.96 -17.91 -19.46
N ALA A 142 -3.15 -18.44 -18.25
CA ALA A 142 -4.30 -19.27 -17.90
C ALA A 142 -5.64 -18.56 -18.16
N ALA A 143 -5.74 -17.27 -17.78
CA ALA A 143 -6.95 -16.49 -17.99
C ALA A 143 -7.26 -16.18 -19.46
N THR A 144 -6.27 -16.30 -20.36
CA THR A 144 -6.37 -15.93 -21.77
C THR A 144 -6.19 -17.09 -22.74
N GLY A 145 -5.95 -18.30 -22.23
CA GLY A 145 -5.66 -19.49 -23.04
C GLY A 145 -4.28 -19.48 -23.70
N LEU A 146 -3.35 -18.69 -23.16
CA LEU A 146 -1.97 -18.57 -23.64
C LEU A 146 -1.00 -19.29 -22.69
N THR A 147 0.18 -19.64 -23.20
CA THR A 147 1.31 -20.00 -22.33
C THR A 147 1.80 -18.76 -21.56
N PRO A 148 2.48 -18.95 -20.41
CA PRO A 148 3.12 -17.83 -19.70
C PRO A 148 4.08 -17.04 -20.60
N GLU A 149 4.84 -17.73 -21.45
CA GLU A 149 5.81 -17.13 -22.38
C GLU A 149 5.12 -16.29 -23.47
N ASP A 150 4.04 -16.81 -24.07
CA ASP A 150 3.25 -16.07 -25.07
C ASP A 150 2.56 -14.85 -24.47
N ALA A 151 2.01 -14.99 -23.25
CA ALA A 151 1.40 -13.89 -22.52
C ALA A 151 2.42 -12.79 -22.21
N HIS A 152 3.62 -13.17 -21.76
CA HIS A 152 4.72 -12.25 -21.52
C HIS A 152 5.14 -11.55 -22.82
N ALA A 153 5.45 -12.30 -23.88
CA ALA A 153 5.87 -11.74 -25.16
C ALA A 153 4.85 -10.73 -25.72
N ARG A 154 3.56 -11.03 -25.56
CA ARG A 154 2.47 -10.20 -26.05
C ARG A 154 2.24 -8.92 -25.24
N TRP A 155 2.40 -8.97 -23.92
CA TRP A 155 1.94 -7.90 -23.02
C TRP A 155 2.96 -7.40 -22.01
N GLN A 156 4.24 -7.76 -22.12
CA GLN A 156 5.31 -7.20 -21.27
C GLN A 156 5.39 -5.67 -21.27
N HIS A 157 4.90 -5.04 -22.33
CA HIS A 157 4.83 -3.57 -22.48
C HIS A 157 3.56 -2.95 -21.87
N ALA A 158 2.71 -3.76 -21.23
CA ALA A 158 1.53 -3.26 -20.54
C ALA A 158 1.97 -2.22 -19.49
N PRO A 159 1.29 -1.06 -19.42
CA PRO A 159 1.67 -0.01 -18.49
C PRO A 159 1.50 -0.53 -17.06
N ILE A 160 2.60 -0.62 -16.32
CA ILE A 160 2.61 -0.84 -14.88
C ILE A 160 3.02 0.48 -14.24
N GLN A 161 2.14 1.09 -13.46
CA GLN A 161 2.42 2.31 -12.72
C GLN A 161 3.11 1.94 -11.40
N LEU A 162 4.41 1.62 -11.47
CA LEU A 162 5.22 1.25 -10.29
C LEU A 162 5.55 2.44 -9.37
N VAL A 163 5.50 3.67 -9.87
CA VAL A 163 5.69 4.90 -9.08
C VAL A 163 4.56 5.84 -9.41
N THR A 164 3.65 6.02 -8.47
CA THR A 164 2.56 6.99 -8.62
C THR A 164 3.10 8.41 -8.49
N PRO A 165 2.51 9.41 -9.19
CA PRO A 165 2.79 10.83 -8.96
C PRO A 165 2.70 11.23 -7.47
N ARG A 166 1.91 10.48 -6.69
CA ARG A 166 1.75 10.65 -5.24
C ARG A 166 3.01 10.39 -4.44
N HIS A 167 3.82 9.38 -4.76
CA HIS A 167 5.09 9.18 -4.06
C HIS A 167 6.03 10.38 -4.26
N GLY A 168 6.10 10.93 -5.47
CA GLY A 168 6.86 12.16 -5.74
C GLY A 168 6.32 13.36 -4.96
N ALA A 169 4.99 13.50 -4.89
CA ALA A 169 4.34 14.56 -4.13
C ALA A 169 4.56 14.42 -2.61
N GLN A 170 4.53 13.20 -2.08
CA GLN A 170 4.81 12.89 -0.68
C GLN A 170 6.27 13.24 -0.33
N LEU A 171 7.24 12.86 -1.15
CA LEU A 171 8.65 13.21 -0.93
C LEU A 171 8.86 14.72 -0.96
N ALA A 172 8.26 15.42 -1.93
CA ALA A 172 8.33 16.88 -2.01
C ALA A 172 7.67 17.57 -0.79
N ALA A 173 6.52 17.06 -0.33
CA ALA A 173 5.84 17.58 0.85
C ALA A 173 6.65 17.31 2.12
N LEU A 174 7.18 16.10 2.30
CA LEU A 174 8.01 15.74 3.44
C LEU A 174 9.28 16.61 3.51
N ALA A 175 9.95 16.83 2.38
CA ALA A 175 11.10 17.71 2.31
C ALA A 175 10.75 19.13 2.78
N ARG A 176 9.62 19.69 2.31
CA ARG A 176 9.14 21.03 2.71
C ARG A 176 8.74 21.12 4.19
N LEU A 177 8.07 20.10 4.72
CA LEU A 177 7.46 20.10 6.05
C LEU A 177 8.43 19.70 7.18
N CYS A 178 9.53 19.05 6.82
CA CYS A 178 10.53 18.53 7.76
C CYS A 178 11.92 19.19 7.61
N THR A 179 12.05 20.29 6.85
CA THR A 179 13.31 21.07 6.87
C THR A 179 13.47 21.76 8.23
N PRO A 180 14.62 21.64 8.92
CA PRO A 180 14.89 22.46 10.10
C PRO A 180 14.94 23.94 9.70
N ALA A 181 14.30 24.80 10.50
CA ALA A 181 14.36 26.25 10.36
C ALA A 181 15.76 26.79 10.72
#